data_AF-B8A1M2-F1
#
_entry.id   AF-B8A1M2-F1
#
_cell.length_a   1.000
_cell.length_b   1.000
_cell.length_c   1.000
_cell.angle_alpha   90.00
_cell.angle_beta   90.00
_cell.angle_gamma   90.00
#
_symmetry.space_group_name_H-M   'P 1'
#
loop_
_entity.id
_entity.type
_entity.pdbx_description
1 polymer ?
#
loop_
_entity_poly.entity_id
_entity_poly.type
_entity_poly.pdbx_seq_one_letter_code
_entity_poly.pdbx_strand_id
1 'polypeptide(L)'
;MTVEKVDAGLSDFDAHFDRLFASPDAASDGKVKLLLFLADRKPGSSLSWCPDCNVAEPVIYERLEALEGKDAVLLRAYVGDKPTWRDPAHPWRVDPRFGLKGVPTLIRWEDGAAAARLGDDEAHLKDKVDALLCAGGN
;
A
#
# COMPACT_ATOMS: atom_id res chain seq x y z
N MET A 1 17.75 2.11 9.79
CA MET A 1 16.42 1.74 9.30
C MET A 1 15.86 2.89 8.50
N THR A 2 15.41 2.62 7.28
CA THR A 2 14.92 3.59 6.31
C THR A 2 13.60 3.11 5.72
N VAL A 3 12.68 4.04 5.52
CA VAL A 3 11.41 3.79 4.83
C VAL A 3 11.41 4.60 3.54
N GLU A 4 11.59 3.92 2.42
CA GLU A 4 11.43 4.52 1.09
C GLU A 4 9.94 4.61 0.76
N LYS A 5 9.41 5.82 0.57
CA LYS A 5 8.03 6.06 0.17
C LYS A 5 8.02 6.53 -1.28
N VAL A 6 7.24 5.86 -2.14
CA VAL A 6 7.10 6.20 -3.56
C VAL A 6 5.61 6.35 -3.87
N ASP A 7 5.27 7.41 -4.59
CA ASP A 7 3.88 7.69 -5.00
C ASP A 7 3.70 7.28 -6.45
N ALA A 8 2.58 6.65 -6.74
CA ALA A 8 2.19 6.33 -8.10
C ALA A 8 0.71 6.55 -8.34
N GLY A 9 0.39 7.05 -9.54
CA GLY A 9 -0.96 7.04 -10.08
C GLY A 9 -1.17 5.83 -11.01
N LEU A 10 -2.37 5.74 -11.59
CA LEU A 10 -2.71 4.68 -12.54
C LEU A 10 -1.75 4.61 -13.75
N SER A 11 -1.19 5.74 -14.18
CA SER A 11 -0.36 5.84 -15.39
C SER A 11 1.07 5.30 -15.25
N ASP A 12 1.60 5.31 -14.04
CA ASP A 12 3.01 5.10 -13.73
C ASP A 12 3.21 4.00 -12.68
N PHE A 13 2.12 3.44 -12.15
CA PHE A 13 2.13 2.38 -11.16
C PHE A 13 2.96 1.17 -11.60
N ASP A 14 2.74 0.62 -12.80
CA ASP A 14 3.45 -0.59 -13.21
C ASP A 14 4.98 -0.36 -13.30
N ALA A 15 5.42 0.83 -13.73
CA ALA A 15 6.84 1.16 -13.78
C ALA A 15 7.47 1.22 -12.36
N HIS A 16 6.74 1.78 -11.40
CA HIS A 16 7.18 1.81 -10.01
C HIS A 16 7.10 0.44 -9.34
N PHE A 17 6.04 -0.32 -9.62
CA PHE A 17 5.85 -1.67 -9.14
C PHE A 17 6.96 -2.60 -9.62
N ASP A 18 7.25 -2.61 -10.91
CA ASP A 18 8.29 -3.47 -11.48
C ASP A 18 9.66 -3.15 -10.89
N ARG A 19 10.00 -1.86 -10.77
CA ARG A 19 11.26 -1.40 -10.16
C ARG A 19 11.40 -1.88 -8.72
N LEU A 20 10.35 -1.74 -7.91
CA LEU A 20 10.42 -1.91 -6.46
C LEU A 20 10.14 -3.34 -5.97
N PHE A 21 9.41 -4.15 -6.76
CA PHE A 21 8.91 -5.46 -6.35
C PHE A 21 9.26 -6.60 -7.31
N ALA A 22 9.47 -6.33 -8.61
CA ALA A 22 9.72 -7.37 -9.60
C ALA A 22 11.18 -7.45 -10.09
N SER A 23 12.00 -6.44 -9.78
CA SER A 23 13.42 -6.46 -10.17
C SER A 23 14.22 -7.50 -9.37
N PRO A 24 15.25 -8.13 -9.96
CA PRO A 24 16.10 -9.10 -9.25
C PRO A 24 16.76 -8.53 -7.99
N ASP A 25 17.15 -7.24 -8.04
CA ASP A 25 17.70 -6.51 -6.89
C ASP A 25 16.66 -6.35 -5.78
N ALA A 26 15.41 -6.02 -6.14
CA ALA A 26 14.33 -5.87 -5.17
C ALA A 26 14.01 -7.17 -4.42
N ALA A 27 14.11 -8.32 -5.08
CA ALA A 27 13.92 -9.62 -4.45
C ALA A 27 15.00 -9.95 -3.41
N SER A 28 16.19 -9.34 -3.53
CA SER A 28 17.37 -9.68 -2.73
C SER A 28 17.75 -8.61 -1.70
N ASP A 29 17.07 -7.47 -1.65
CA ASP A 29 17.45 -6.34 -0.78
C ASP A 29 17.05 -6.51 0.70
N GLY A 30 16.27 -7.55 1.02
CA GLY A 30 15.83 -7.87 2.38
C GLY A 30 14.87 -6.84 2.99
N LYS A 31 14.37 -5.88 2.22
CA LYS A 31 13.42 -4.86 2.71
C LYS A 31 12.01 -5.42 2.79
N VAL A 32 11.25 -4.94 3.76
CA VAL A 32 9.80 -5.18 3.81
C VAL A 32 9.14 -4.42 2.65
N LYS A 33 8.41 -5.13 1.79
CA LYS A 33 7.78 -4.56 0.60
C LYS A 33 6.28 -4.39 0.82
N LEU A 34 5.79 -3.16 0.68
CA LEU A 34 4.41 -2.79 1.00
C LEU A 34 3.75 -2.02 -0.14
N LEU A 35 2.52 -2.40 -0.46
CA LEU A 35 1.64 -1.64 -1.34
C LEU A 35 0.53 -1.03 -0.49
N LEU A 36 0.30 0.27 -0.63
CA LEU A 36 -0.80 0.95 0.04
C LEU A 36 -1.67 1.66 -1.00
N PHE A 37 -2.87 1.12 -1.20
CA PHE A 37 -3.86 1.71 -2.10
C PHE A 37 -4.67 2.75 -1.36
N LEU A 38 -4.67 3.98 -1.87
CA LEU A 38 -5.31 5.14 -1.26
C LEU A 38 -6.19 5.85 -2.28
N ALA A 39 -7.23 6.50 -1.77
CA ALA A 39 -8.02 7.47 -2.51
C ALA A 39 -7.26 8.79 -2.70
N ASP A 40 -7.39 9.40 -3.88
CA ASP A 40 -6.78 10.70 -4.18
C ASP A 40 -7.11 11.77 -3.14
N ARG A 41 -6.16 12.68 -2.98
CA ARG A 41 -6.34 13.88 -2.16
C ARG A 41 -7.30 14.84 -2.87
N LYS A 42 -8.16 15.51 -2.09
CA LYS A 42 -9.00 16.57 -2.63
C LYS A 42 -8.11 17.73 -3.10
N PRO A 43 -8.38 18.35 -4.26
CA PRO A 43 -7.65 19.53 -4.70
C PRO A 43 -7.59 20.60 -3.59
N GLY A 44 -6.39 21.05 -3.23
CA GLY A 44 -6.18 22.05 -2.18
C GLY A 44 -6.32 21.55 -0.74
N SER A 45 -6.46 20.24 -0.51
CA SER A 45 -6.47 19.63 0.82
C SER A 45 -5.37 18.58 0.96
N SER A 46 -4.86 18.42 2.18
CA SER A 46 -4.06 17.25 2.55
C SER A 46 -4.93 15.98 2.72
N LEU A 47 -6.26 16.12 2.76
CA LEU A 47 -7.19 15.03 3.02
C LEU A 47 -7.65 14.35 1.74
N SER A 48 -7.79 13.03 1.83
CA SER A 48 -8.43 12.19 0.83
C SER A 48 -9.94 12.44 0.77
N TRP A 49 -10.54 12.15 -0.39
CA TRP A 49 -12.00 12.05 -0.50
C TRP A 49 -12.59 10.85 0.27
N CYS A 50 -11.76 9.88 0.65
CA CYS A 50 -12.16 8.71 1.45
C CYS A 50 -11.90 8.96 2.95
N PRO A 51 -12.95 8.95 3.80
CA PRO A 51 -12.79 9.07 5.26
C PRO A 51 -11.90 7.97 5.86
N ASP A 52 -12.05 6.72 5.41
CA ASP A 52 -11.29 5.58 5.93
C ASP A 52 -9.79 5.71 5.64
N CYS A 53 -9.43 6.24 4.46
CA CYS A 53 -8.04 6.56 4.13
C CYS A 53 -7.46 7.60 5.09
N ASN A 54 -8.23 8.65 5.43
CA ASN A 54 -7.78 9.69 6.35
C ASN A 54 -7.55 9.17 7.79
N VAL A 55 -8.21 8.08 8.18
CA VAL A 55 -8.04 7.46 9.50
C VAL A 55 -6.90 6.44 9.50
N ALA A 56 -6.81 5.59 8.47
CA ALA A 56 -5.84 4.51 8.42
C ALA A 56 -4.43 4.99 8.04
N GLU A 57 -4.29 5.93 7.09
CA GLU A 57 -2.99 6.38 6.57
C GLU A 57 -2.05 6.88 7.70
N PRO A 58 -2.50 7.72 8.66
CA PRO A 58 -1.66 8.11 9.79
C PRO A 58 -1.23 6.94 10.67
N VAL A 59 -2.11 5.96 10.90
CA VAL A 59 -1.79 4.77 11.71
C VAL A 59 -0.72 3.93 11.03
N ILE A 60 -0.88 3.68 9.72
CA ILE A 60 0.09 2.89 8.95
C ILE A 60 1.46 3.55 8.97
N TYR A 61 1.53 4.87 8.79
CA TYR A 61 2.81 5.59 8.84
C TYR A 61 3.43 5.56 10.23
N GLU A 62 2.63 5.79 11.29
CA GLU A 62 3.09 5.73 12.67
C GLU A 62 3.67 4.35 13.03
N ARG A 63 3.12 3.26 12.48
CA ARG A 63 3.62 1.89 12.70
C ARG A 63 4.84 1.58 11.83
N LEU A 64 4.82 2.01 10.57
CA LEU A 64 5.93 1.81 9.65
C LEU A 64 7.19 2.57 10.09
N GLU A 65 7.04 3.77 10.65
CA GLU A 65 8.14 4.56 11.22
C GLU A 65 8.64 4.02 12.57
N ALA A 66 7.78 3.30 13.30
CA ALA A 66 8.12 2.65 14.56
C ALA A 66 8.62 1.20 14.37
N LEU A 67 8.58 0.66 13.15
CA LEU A 67 9.19 -0.63 12.84
C LEU A 67 10.69 -0.51 13.17
N GLU A 68 11.28 -1.55 13.75
CA GLU A 68 12.70 -1.57 14.12
C GLU A 68 13.42 -2.72 13.40
N GLY A 69 14.69 -2.50 13.04
CA GLY A 69 15.57 -3.54 12.52
C GLY A 69 15.33 -3.99 11.07
N LYS A 70 14.39 -3.39 10.34
CA LYS A 70 14.11 -3.74 8.92
C LYS A 70 13.90 -2.50 8.06
N ASP A 71 14.67 -2.35 7.00
CA ASP A 71 14.35 -1.34 5.99
C ASP A 71 13.05 -1.71 5.26
N ALA A 72 12.28 -0.72 4.82
CA ALA A 72 11.00 -0.93 4.17
C ALA A 72 10.82 -0.06 2.92
N VAL A 73 10.07 -0.57 1.97
CA VAL A 73 9.59 0.15 0.78
C VAL A 73 8.08 0.20 0.82
N LEU A 74 7.53 1.39 0.70
CA LEU A 74 6.10 1.65 0.61
C LEU A 74 5.77 2.31 -0.73
N LEU A 75 5.10 1.57 -1.61
CA LEU A 75 4.50 2.12 -2.82
C LEU A 75 3.05 2.53 -2.53
N ARG A 76 2.79 3.84 -2.57
CA ARG A 76 1.48 4.45 -2.37
C ARG A 76 0.81 4.62 -3.73
N ALA A 77 -0.24 3.84 -3.95
CA ALA A 77 -0.96 3.76 -5.20
C ALA A 77 -2.29 4.51 -5.08
N TYR A 78 -2.41 5.61 -5.81
CA TYR A 78 -3.56 6.50 -5.78
C TYR A 78 -4.60 6.07 -6.82
N VAL A 79 -5.80 5.67 -6.35
CA VAL A 79 -6.85 5.06 -7.19
C VAL A 79 -7.60 6.07 -8.08
N GLY A 80 -7.25 7.34 -8.04
CA GLY A 80 -7.98 8.41 -8.72
C GLY A 80 -9.10 8.99 -7.86
N ASP A 81 -9.94 9.77 -8.52
CA ASP A 81 -11.12 10.38 -7.91
C ASP A 81 -12.21 9.34 -7.57
N LYS A 82 -13.21 9.79 -6.80
CA LYS A 82 -14.30 8.90 -6.34
C LYS A 82 -15.08 8.25 -7.50
N PRO A 83 -15.42 8.93 -8.60
CA PRO A 83 -15.99 8.29 -9.79
C PRO A 83 -15.09 7.21 -10.40
N THR A 84 -13.81 7.49 -10.60
CA THR A 84 -12.82 6.56 -11.15
C THR A 84 -12.75 5.29 -10.30
N TRP A 85 -12.66 5.42 -8.98
CA TRP A 85 -12.62 4.28 -8.06
C TRP A 85 -13.91 3.45 -8.02
N ARG A 86 -15.06 4.10 -8.23
CA ARG A 86 -16.37 3.45 -8.21
C ARG A 86 -16.65 2.63 -9.47
N ASP A 87 -15.88 2.82 -10.53
CA ASP A 87 -15.99 2.01 -11.72
C ASP A 87 -15.62 0.54 -11.40
N PRO A 88 -16.51 -0.44 -11.60
CA PRO A 88 -16.16 -1.85 -11.41
C PRO A 88 -15.04 -2.33 -12.34
N ALA A 89 -14.82 -1.65 -13.47
CA ALA A 89 -13.73 -1.92 -14.41
C ALA A 89 -12.40 -1.24 -14.01
N HIS A 90 -12.34 -0.59 -12.84
CA HIS A 90 -11.11 0.03 -12.35
C HIS A 90 -9.94 -0.99 -12.39
N PRO A 91 -8.76 -0.64 -12.94
CA PRO A 91 -7.68 -1.59 -13.20
C PRO A 91 -7.32 -2.45 -11.99
N TRP A 92 -7.13 -1.85 -10.81
CA TRP A 92 -6.77 -2.61 -9.60
C TRP A 92 -7.91 -3.40 -8.95
N ARG A 93 -9.17 -3.23 -9.38
CA ARG A 93 -10.29 -4.11 -8.98
C ARG A 93 -10.27 -5.41 -9.77
N VAL A 94 -9.95 -5.33 -11.07
CA VAL A 94 -9.95 -6.46 -12.00
C VAL A 94 -8.60 -7.15 -12.12
N ASP A 95 -7.52 -6.48 -11.71
CA ASP A 95 -6.17 -7.05 -11.68
C ASP A 95 -6.10 -8.21 -10.67
N PRO A 96 -5.81 -9.45 -11.10
CA PRO A 96 -5.74 -10.61 -10.20
C PRO A 96 -4.62 -10.52 -9.15
N ARG A 97 -3.60 -9.67 -9.35
CA ARG A 97 -2.54 -9.41 -8.36
C ARG A 97 -3.10 -8.78 -7.08
N PHE A 98 -4.11 -7.93 -7.23
CA PHE A 98 -4.62 -7.09 -6.13
C PHE A 98 -6.09 -7.40 -5.79
N GLY A 99 -6.95 -7.50 -6.80
CA GLY A 99 -8.38 -7.81 -6.63
C GLY A 99 -9.08 -6.89 -5.64
N LEU A 100 -8.76 -5.59 -5.66
CA LEU A 100 -9.16 -4.65 -4.62
C LEU A 100 -10.69 -4.56 -4.48
N LYS A 101 -11.15 -4.52 -3.22
CA LYS A 101 -12.57 -4.39 -2.87
C LYS A 101 -12.91 -3.03 -2.29
N GLY A 102 -12.00 -2.46 -1.51
CA GLY A 102 -12.12 -1.17 -0.84
C GLY A 102 -10.81 -0.37 -0.92
N VAL A 103 -10.86 0.87 -0.46
CA VAL A 103 -9.69 1.65 -0.06
C VAL A 103 -9.97 2.22 1.34
N PRO A 104 -8.98 2.28 2.23
CA PRO A 104 -7.58 1.90 2.02
C PRO A 104 -7.40 0.37 1.93
N THR A 105 -6.33 -0.08 1.27
CA THR A 105 -5.89 -1.47 1.35
C THR A 105 -4.38 -1.50 1.46
N LEU A 106 -3.87 -2.09 2.54
CA LEU A 106 -2.45 -2.34 2.75
C LEU A 106 -2.15 -3.79 2.39
N ILE A 107 -1.13 -4.01 1.55
CA ILE A 107 -0.68 -5.34 1.15
C ILE A 107 0.80 -5.47 1.48
N ARG A 108 1.16 -6.58 2.12
CA ARG A 108 2.54 -7.04 2.18
C ARG A 108 2.83 -7.91 0.97
N TRP A 109 3.89 -7.58 0.26
CA TRP A 109 4.31 -8.26 -0.95
C TRP A 109 5.54 -9.12 -0.67
N GLU A 110 5.45 -10.42 -0.92
CA GLU A 110 6.56 -11.36 -0.76
C GLU A 110 6.51 -12.39 -1.89
N ASP A 111 7.68 -12.82 -2.37
CA ASP A 111 7.83 -13.89 -3.36
C ASP A 111 6.92 -13.75 -4.61
N GLY A 112 6.70 -12.51 -5.06
CA GLY A 112 5.89 -12.22 -6.24
C GLY A 112 4.37 -12.27 -6.01
N ALA A 113 3.91 -12.28 -4.77
CA ALA A 113 2.48 -12.31 -4.44
C ALA A 113 2.12 -11.47 -3.19
N ALA A 114 0.82 -11.23 -3.01
CA ALA A 114 0.27 -10.61 -1.81
C ALA A 114 0.25 -11.62 -0.65
N ALA A 115 1.26 -11.60 0.22
CA ALA A 115 1.40 -12.52 1.35
C ALA A 115 0.42 -12.23 2.50
N ALA A 116 0.11 -10.94 2.73
CA ALA A 116 -0.88 -10.50 3.70
C ALA A 116 -1.57 -9.21 3.24
N ARG A 117 -2.78 -8.96 3.73
CA ARG A 117 -3.54 -7.74 3.43
C ARG A 117 -4.41 -7.28 4.59
N LEU A 118 -4.66 -5.98 4.65
CA LEU A 118 -5.63 -5.32 5.53
C LEU A 118 -6.53 -4.41 4.71
N GLY A 119 -7.84 -4.55 4.87
CA GLY A 119 -8.87 -3.72 4.22
C GLY A 119 -9.24 -2.47 5.03
N ASP A 120 -10.28 -1.77 4.60
CA ASP A 120 -10.78 -0.55 5.25
C ASP A 120 -11.21 -0.76 6.72
N ASP A 121 -11.74 -1.94 7.04
CA ASP A 121 -12.15 -2.35 8.38
C ASP A 121 -10.98 -2.71 9.31
N GLU A 122 -9.76 -2.85 8.79
CA GLU A 122 -8.62 -3.36 9.56
C GLU A 122 -7.40 -2.43 9.55
N ALA A 123 -7.20 -1.66 8.48
CA ALA A 123 -5.99 -0.86 8.24
C ALA A 123 -5.76 0.26 9.27
N HIS A 124 -6.78 0.59 10.08
CA HIS A 124 -6.70 1.55 11.16
C HIS A 124 -6.35 0.92 12.54
N LEU A 125 -6.26 -0.41 12.62
CA LEU A 125 -5.97 -1.14 13.85
C LEU A 125 -4.46 -1.35 14.00
N LYS A 126 -3.83 -0.65 14.96
CA LYS A 126 -2.37 -0.69 15.22
C LYS A 126 -1.82 -2.11 15.27
N ASP A 127 -2.42 -2.97 16.10
CA ASP A 127 -1.95 -4.35 16.28
C ASP A 127 -1.98 -5.18 14.98
N LYS A 128 -2.98 -4.96 14.12
CA LYS A 128 -3.06 -5.65 12.82
C LYS A 128 -2.02 -5.13 11.84
N VAL A 129 -1.79 -3.81 11.81
CA VAL A 129 -0.73 -3.21 11.02
C VAL A 129 0.62 -3.76 11.48
N ASP A 130 0.90 -3.78 12.78
CA ASP A 130 2.14 -4.34 13.34
C ASP A 130 2.29 -5.83 12.98
N ALA A 131 1.21 -6.62 13.08
CA ALA A 131 1.22 -8.01 12.66
C ALA A 131 1.57 -8.16 11.16
N LEU A 132 0.99 -7.35 10.27
CA LEU A 132 1.32 -7.37 8.84
C LEU A 132 2.78 -6.96 8.59
N LEU A 133 3.28 -5.92 9.26
CA LEU A 133 4.67 -5.45 9.12
C LEU A 133 5.69 -6.48 9.65
N CYS A 134 5.32 -7.27 10.64
CA CYS A 134 6.17 -8.30 11.25
C CYS A 134 5.99 -9.71 10.64
N ALA A 135 4.92 -9.97 9.89
CA ALA A 135 4.60 -11.25 9.23
C ALA A 135 5.59 -11.63 8.11
N GLY A 136 6.82 -12.00 8.48
CA GLY A 136 7.85 -12.51 7.57
C GLY A 136 9.22 -12.27 8.17
N GLY A 137 9.85 -13.35 8.60
CA GLY A 137 11.03 -13.39 9.46
C GLY A 137 10.91 -14.47 10.51
N ASN A 138 10.96 -15.74 10.07
CA ASN A 138 11.33 -16.88 10.91
C ASN A 138 12.60 -17.47 10.34
#